data_AF-A0A3D8K138-F1
#
_entry.id   AF-A0A3D8K138-F1
#
_cell.length_a   1.000
_cell.length_b   1.000
_cell.length_c   1.000
_cell.angle_alpha   90.00
_cell.angle_beta   90.00
_cell.angle_gamma   90.00
#
_symmetry.space_group_name_H-M   'P 1'
#
loop_
_entity.id
_entity.type
_entity.pdbx_description
1 polymer ?
#
loop_
_entity_poly.entity_id
_entity_poly.type
_entity_poly.pdbx_seq_one_letter_code
_entity_poly.pdbx_strand_id
1 'polypeptide(L)'
;MHHMHLATSSMQSTGADRNAISAAQARAAFNALYLVSGAAAQLGAHGLQIEEGHWHALALAARDANAALQAHAQAHANSDAIAACRRLSMLCDRLLERRAMGHASPSTVWRDLVRAGRDAYEQFDTFDT
;
A
#
# COMPACT_ATOMS: atom_id res chain seq x y z
N MET A 1 38.46 -42.25 31.48
CA MET A 1 38.88 -41.09 30.64
C MET A 1 37.66 -40.63 29.88
N HIS A 2 36.95 -39.64 30.43
CA HIS A 2 35.73 -39.05 29.90
C HIS A 2 36.04 -37.67 29.35
N HIS A 3 35.97 -37.47 28.04
CA HIS A 3 35.91 -36.20 27.30
C HIS A 3 35.47 -36.61 25.88
N MET A 4 34.60 -35.95 25.13
CA MET A 4 33.95 -34.66 25.20
C MET A 4 32.79 -34.76 24.18
N HIS A 5 31.53 -34.68 24.61
CA HIS A 5 30.41 -34.63 23.67
C HIS A 5 30.11 -33.16 23.41
N LEU A 6 30.39 -32.69 22.19
CA LEU A 6 30.09 -31.35 21.71
C LEU A 6 28.58 -31.13 21.78
N ALA A 7 28.14 -30.34 22.75
CA ALA A 7 26.81 -29.73 22.74
C ALA A 7 26.85 -28.57 21.74
N THR A 8 26.49 -28.85 20.49
CA THR A 8 26.23 -27.83 19.47
C THR A 8 24.88 -27.19 19.80
N SER A 9 24.89 -26.16 20.65
CA SER A 9 23.74 -25.28 20.84
C SER A 9 23.49 -24.50 19.55
N SER A 10 22.65 -25.06 18.69
CA SER A 10 22.08 -24.37 17.54
C SER A 10 21.08 -23.33 18.05
N MET A 11 21.55 -22.16 18.46
CA MET A 11 20.71 -20.96 18.60
C MET A 11 20.38 -20.45 17.19
N GLN A 12 19.43 -21.13 16.54
CA GLN A 12 18.82 -20.63 15.31
C GLN A 12 17.78 -19.55 15.64
N SER A 13 18.16 -18.31 15.32
CA SER A 13 17.32 -17.28 14.70
C SER A 13 15.97 -16.96 15.37
N THR A 14 16.00 -16.15 16.43
CA THR A 14 14.90 -15.24 16.80
C THR A 14 15.14 -13.85 16.22
N GLY A 15 15.46 -13.81 14.91
CA GLY A 15 15.70 -12.57 14.16
C GLY A 15 14.66 -12.27 13.08
N ALA A 16 13.56 -13.03 13.00
CA ALA A 16 12.63 -12.97 11.88
C ALA A 16 11.31 -12.21 12.13
N ASP A 17 11.12 -11.60 13.30
CA ASP A 17 9.76 -11.19 13.73
C ASP A 17 9.64 -9.71 14.12
N ARG A 18 10.30 -8.83 13.37
CA ARG A 18 10.21 -7.37 13.61
C ARG A 18 9.59 -6.55 12.48
N ASN A 19 9.14 -7.18 11.38
CA ASN A 19 8.57 -6.44 10.24
C ASN A 19 7.48 -7.20 9.46
N ALA A 20 6.89 -8.26 10.02
CA ALA A 20 5.75 -8.90 9.39
C ALA A 20 4.50 -8.04 9.64
N ILE A 21 4.12 -7.22 8.66
CA ILE A 21 2.79 -6.61 8.62
C ILE A 21 1.78 -7.75 8.56
N SER A 22 0.79 -7.76 9.46
CA SER A 22 -0.26 -8.79 9.42
C SER A 22 -1.20 -8.55 8.24
N ALA A 23 -1.85 -9.61 7.74
CA ALA A 23 -2.84 -9.48 6.66
C ALA A 23 -3.94 -8.45 7.00
N ALA A 24 -4.39 -8.40 8.26
CA ALA A 24 -5.34 -7.40 8.74
C ALA A 24 -4.79 -5.96 8.68
N GLN A 25 -3.51 -5.76 9.01
CA GLN A 25 -2.86 -4.45 8.90
C GLN A 25 -2.67 -4.03 7.44
N ALA A 26 -2.30 -4.94 6.56
CA ALA A 26 -2.20 -4.67 5.13
C ALA A 26 -3.57 -4.30 4.55
N ARG A 27 -4.62 -5.05 4.91
CA ARG A 27 -6.00 -4.75 4.52
C ARG A 27 -6.44 -3.37 5.02
N ALA A 28 -6.13 -3.01 6.26
CA ALA A 28 -6.42 -1.69 6.79
C ALA A 28 -5.70 -0.57 6.02
N ALA A 29 -4.43 -0.77 5.68
CA ALA A 29 -3.65 0.18 4.88
C ALA A 29 -4.22 0.36 3.46
N PHE A 30 -4.64 -0.72 2.80
CA PHE A 30 -5.25 -0.64 1.48
C PHE A 30 -6.63 0.01 1.51
N ASN A 31 -7.45 -0.29 2.52
CA ASN A 31 -8.72 0.38 2.74
C ASN A 31 -8.55 1.88 2.95
N ALA A 32 -7.56 2.30 3.76
CA ALA A 32 -7.26 3.70 3.97
C ALA A 32 -6.86 4.40 2.66
N LEU A 33 -6.00 3.76 1.86
CA LEU A 33 -5.60 4.28 0.55
C LEU A 33 -6.80 4.42 -0.39
N TYR A 34 -7.66 3.41 -0.49
CA TYR A 34 -8.88 3.45 -1.29
C TYR A 34 -9.79 4.63 -0.91
N LEU A 35 -10.07 4.80 0.39
CA LEU A 35 -10.96 5.86 0.85
C LEU A 35 -10.41 7.26 0.56
N VAL A 36 -9.14 7.50 0.91
CA VAL A 36 -8.53 8.83 0.75
C VAL A 36 -8.30 9.16 -0.72
N SER A 37 -7.84 8.20 -1.51
CA SER A 37 -7.67 8.38 -2.97
C SER A 37 -9.01 8.59 -3.68
N GLY A 38 -10.08 7.89 -3.27
CA GLY A 38 -11.42 8.07 -3.80
C GLY A 38 -11.98 9.46 -3.52
N ALA A 39 -11.83 9.95 -2.28
CA ALA A 39 -12.24 11.31 -1.91
C ALA A 39 -11.47 12.37 -2.73
N ALA A 40 -10.15 12.23 -2.84
CA ALA A 40 -9.32 13.12 -3.66
C ALA A 40 -9.74 13.08 -5.14
N ALA A 41 -10.05 11.90 -5.68
CA ALA A 41 -10.47 11.73 -7.05
C ALA A 41 -11.82 12.39 -7.34
N GLN A 42 -12.79 12.30 -6.42
CA GLN A 42 -14.08 12.97 -6.54
C GLN A 42 -13.89 14.49 -6.57
N LEU A 43 -13.15 15.05 -5.61
CA LEU A 43 -12.86 16.49 -5.57
C LEU A 43 -12.16 16.95 -6.85
N GLY A 44 -11.10 16.24 -7.24
CA GLY A 44 -10.31 16.55 -8.43
C GLY A 44 -11.09 16.44 -9.75
N ALA A 45 -11.98 15.44 -9.87
CA ALA A 45 -12.83 15.27 -11.05
C ALA A 45 -13.84 16.41 -11.22
N HIS A 46 -14.29 17.00 -10.10
CA HIS A 46 -15.17 18.17 -10.10
C HIS A 46 -14.42 19.51 -10.15
N GLY A 47 -13.08 19.49 -10.23
CA GLY A 47 -12.25 20.70 -10.22
C GLY A 47 -12.28 21.45 -8.88
N LEU A 48 -12.70 20.78 -7.81
CA LEU A 48 -12.74 21.35 -6.47
C LEU A 48 -11.34 21.37 -5.86
N GLN A 49 -11.10 22.36 -5.00
CA GLN A 49 -9.86 22.47 -4.25
C GLN A 49 -9.73 21.27 -3.29
N ILE A 50 -8.56 20.62 -3.32
CA ILE A 50 -8.19 19.60 -2.35
C ILE A 50 -7.35 20.27 -1.27
N GLU A 51 -7.86 20.26 -0.04
CA GLU A 51 -7.20 20.83 1.14
C GLU A 51 -5.86 20.14 1.46
N GLU A 52 -4.91 20.89 2.05
CA GLU A 52 -3.60 20.36 2.46
C GLU A 52 -3.73 19.09 3.31
N GLY A 53 -4.69 19.07 4.24
CA GLY A 53 -4.94 17.91 5.09
C GLY A 53 -5.30 16.64 4.31
N HIS A 54 -6.06 16.76 3.21
CA HIS A 54 -6.39 15.63 2.34
C HIS A 54 -5.16 15.11 1.61
N TRP A 55 -4.29 16.02 1.15
CA TRP A 55 -3.05 15.63 0.50
C TRP A 55 -2.08 14.94 1.46
N HIS A 56 -1.99 15.43 2.69
CA HIS A 56 -1.18 14.80 3.73
C HIS A 56 -1.71 13.39 4.06
N ALA A 57 -3.03 13.25 4.22
CA ALA A 57 -3.66 11.96 4.43
C ALA A 57 -3.40 10.99 3.27
N LEU A 58 -3.44 11.49 2.02
CA LEU A 58 -3.16 10.68 0.83
C LEU A 58 -1.71 10.20 0.81
N ALA A 59 -0.76 11.08 1.15
CA ALA A 59 0.66 10.73 1.23
C ALA A 59 0.93 9.68 2.32
N LEU A 60 0.30 9.82 3.49
CA LEU A 60 0.42 8.84 4.57
C LEU A 60 -0.16 7.48 4.15
N ALA A 61 -1.38 7.46 3.62
CA ALA A 61 -2.04 6.23 3.20
C ALA A 61 -1.27 5.53 2.06
N ALA A 62 -0.71 6.29 1.10
CA ALA A 62 0.09 5.73 0.02
C ALA A 62 1.39 5.10 0.56
N ARG A 63 2.05 5.75 1.52
CA ARG A 63 3.23 5.21 2.19
C ARG A 63 2.94 3.91 2.94
N ASP A 64 1.87 3.89 3.72
CA ASP A 64 1.49 2.72 4.52
C ASP A 64 1.08 1.55 3.63
N ALA A 65 0.32 1.80 2.56
CA ALA A 65 -0.02 0.80 1.56
C ALA A 65 1.22 0.27 0.82
N ASN A 66 2.18 1.13 0.48
CA ASN A 66 3.45 0.70 -0.13
C ASN A 66 4.29 -0.17 0.81
N ALA A 67 4.31 0.15 2.11
CA ALA A 67 4.96 -0.70 3.11
C ALA A 67 4.27 -2.07 3.21
N ALA A 68 2.93 -2.10 3.22
CA ALA A 68 2.15 -3.34 3.17
C ALA A 68 2.43 -4.15 1.90
N LEU A 69 2.48 -3.51 0.73
CA LEU A 69 2.84 -4.19 -0.52
C LEU A 69 4.22 -4.81 -0.46
N GLN A 70 5.22 -4.13 0.10
CA GLN A 70 6.57 -4.67 0.19
C GLN A 70 6.65 -5.88 1.12
N ALA A 71 5.92 -5.84 2.25
CA ALA A 71 5.85 -6.96 3.18
C ALA A 71 5.16 -8.20 2.57
N HIS A 72 4.13 -8.00 1.75
CA HIS A 72 3.33 -9.09 1.17
C HIS A 72 3.74 -9.51 -0.26
N ALA A 73 4.56 -8.71 -0.96
CA ALA A 73 4.93 -8.97 -2.35
C ALA A 73 5.71 -10.28 -2.56
N GLN A 74 6.47 -10.74 -1.56
CA GLN A 74 7.20 -12.01 -1.66
C GLN A 74 6.28 -13.23 -1.51
N ALA A 75 5.23 -13.11 -0.69
CA ALA A 75 4.29 -14.21 -0.44
C ALA A 75 3.22 -14.35 -1.54
N HIS A 76 2.86 -13.24 -2.21
CA HIS A 76 1.73 -13.21 -3.16
C HIS A 76 2.09 -12.51 -4.48
N ALA A 77 3.31 -12.69 -4.98
CA ALA A 77 3.85 -11.97 -6.15
C ALA A 77 2.97 -12.03 -7.42
N ASN A 78 2.19 -13.11 -7.59
CA ASN A 78 1.32 -13.35 -8.74
C ASN A 78 -0.17 -13.11 -8.45
N SER A 79 -0.51 -12.46 -7.33
CA SER A 79 -1.90 -12.15 -7.00
C SER A 79 -2.38 -10.92 -7.76
N ASP A 80 -3.51 -11.05 -8.46
CA ASP A 80 -4.20 -9.93 -9.11
C ASP A 80 -4.54 -8.82 -8.10
N ALA A 81 -4.78 -9.18 -6.84
CA ALA A 81 -5.00 -8.24 -5.75
C ALA A 81 -3.76 -7.37 -5.48
N ILE A 82 -2.57 -7.98 -5.42
CA ILE A 82 -1.30 -7.25 -5.23
C ILE A 82 -1.03 -6.35 -6.45
N ALA A 83 -1.33 -6.82 -7.66
CA ALA A 83 -1.19 -6.03 -8.87
C ALA A 83 -2.13 -4.80 -8.88
N ALA A 84 -3.39 -4.97 -8.48
CA ALA A 84 -4.37 -3.89 -8.38
C ALA A 84 -3.98 -2.86 -7.31
N CYS A 85 -3.60 -3.31 -6.12
CA CYS A 85 -3.10 -2.43 -5.05
C CYS A 85 -1.84 -1.67 -5.47
N ARG A 86 -0.87 -2.33 -6.10
CA ARG A 86 0.35 -1.68 -6.61
C ARG A 86 0.03 -0.62 -7.66
N ARG A 87 -0.94 -0.87 -8.53
CA ARG A 87 -1.40 0.11 -9.52
C ARG A 87 -2.01 1.34 -8.86
N LEU A 88 -2.86 1.15 -7.85
CA LEU A 88 -3.45 2.24 -7.07
C LEU A 88 -2.36 3.08 -6.38
N SER A 89 -1.45 2.45 -5.64
CA SER A 89 -0.35 3.16 -4.97
C SER A 89 0.50 3.98 -5.95
N MET A 90 0.85 3.40 -7.10
CA MET A 90 1.63 4.09 -8.14
C MET A 90 0.92 5.34 -8.68
N LEU A 91 -0.41 5.29 -8.84
CA LEU A 91 -1.19 6.45 -9.28
C LEU A 91 -1.24 7.53 -8.20
N CYS A 92 -1.37 7.15 -6.92
CA CYS A 92 -1.27 8.08 -5.79
C CYS A 92 0.10 8.74 -5.73
N ASP A 93 1.19 7.97 -5.86
CA ASP A 93 2.56 8.51 -5.84
C ASP A 93 2.77 9.53 -6.98
N ARG A 94 2.38 9.19 -8.22
CA ARG A 94 2.45 10.12 -9.36
C ARG A 94 1.61 11.39 -9.16
N LEU A 95 0.46 11.25 -8.52
CA LEU A 95 -0.40 12.38 -8.22
C LEU A 95 0.26 13.31 -7.19
N LEU A 96 0.86 12.75 -6.14
CA LEU A 96 1.59 13.49 -5.11
C LEU A 96 2.85 14.15 -5.67
N GLU A 97 3.57 13.49 -6.57
CA GLU A 97 4.71 14.07 -7.29
C GLU A 97 4.30 15.27 -8.14
N ARG A 98 3.22 15.16 -8.93
CA ARG A 98 2.68 16.27 -9.72
C ARG A 98 2.34 17.46 -8.85
N ARG A 99 1.68 17.20 -7.71
CA ARG A 99 1.35 18.21 -6.72
C ARG A 99 2.62 18.91 -6.20
N ALA A 100 3.64 18.15 -5.82
CA ALA A 100 4.91 18.69 -5.33
C ALA A 100 5.62 19.58 -6.37
N MET A 101 5.44 19.28 -7.65
CA MET A 101 5.92 20.11 -8.76
C MET A 101 5.02 21.32 -9.07
N GLY A 102 3.90 21.50 -8.36
CA GLY A 102 2.92 22.55 -8.64
C GLY A 102 2.14 22.35 -9.94
N HIS A 103 2.16 21.14 -10.52
CA HIS A 103 1.47 20.84 -11.76
C HIS A 103 0.00 20.52 -11.53
N ALA A 104 -0.86 21.09 -12.37
CA ALA A 104 -2.26 20.68 -12.42
C ALA A 104 -2.38 19.21 -12.87
N SER A 105 -3.31 18.48 -12.25
CA SER A 105 -3.62 17.11 -12.64
C SER A 105 -4.73 17.10 -13.68
N PRO A 106 -4.50 16.51 -14.87
CA PRO A 106 -5.53 16.44 -15.90
C PRO A 106 -6.67 15.52 -15.46
N SER A 107 -7.86 15.73 -16.01
CA SER A 107 -9.07 14.96 -15.67
C SER A 107 -8.94 13.44 -15.91
N THR A 108 -8.02 13.03 -16.79
CA THR A 108 -7.67 11.62 -17.01
C THR A 108 -7.06 10.97 -15.78
N VAL A 109 -6.19 11.68 -15.04
CA VAL A 109 -5.54 11.15 -13.83
C VAL A 109 -6.56 10.84 -12.75
N TRP A 110 -7.55 11.72 -12.56
CA TRP A 110 -8.62 11.51 -11.59
C TRP A 110 -9.49 10.29 -11.93
N ARG A 111 -9.85 10.14 -13.21
CA ARG A 111 -10.61 8.95 -13.66
C ARG A 111 -9.82 7.66 -13.52
N ASP A 112 -8.52 7.69 -13.84
CA ASP A 112 -7.65 6.53 -13.66
C ASP A 112 -7.50 6.15 -12.18
N LEU A 113 -7.45 7.15 -11.30
CA LEU A 113 -7.41 6.93 -9.85
C LEU A 113 -8.70 6.28 -9.33
N VAL A 114 -9.87 6.75 -9.77
CA VAL A 114 -11.16 6.11 -9.42
C VAL A 114 -11.21 4.65 -9.89
N ARG A 115 -10.82 4.40 -11.14
CA ARG A 115 -10.83 3.05 -11.70
C ARG A 115 -9.89 2.11 -10.93
N ALA A 116 -8.65 2.54 -10.71
CA ALA A 116 -7.69 1.74 -9.94
C ALA A 116 -8.13 1.52 -8.48
N GLY A 117 -8.78 2.53 -7.87
CA GLY A 117 -9.35 2.41 -6.53
C GLY A 117 -10.42 1.32 -6.47
N ARG A 118 -11.33 1.32 -7.45
CA ARG A 118 -12.36 0.29 -7.58
C ARG A 118 -11.76 -1.10 -7.81
N ASP A 119 -10.85 -1.22 -8.77
CA ASP A 119 -10.17 -2.48 -9.09
C ASP A 119 -9.46 -3.05 -7.85
N ALA A 120 -8.82 -2.21 -7.04
CA ALA A 120 -8.17 -2.64 -5.80
C ALA A 120 -9.20 -3.05 -4.72
N TYR A 121 -10.27 -2.28 -4.53
CA TYR A 121 -11.30 -2.57 -3.53
C TYR A 121 -12.00 -3.91 -3.77
N GLU A 122 -12.32 -4.22 -5.03
CA GLU A 122 -12.92 -5.51 -5.42
C GLU A 122 -12.01 -6.71 -5.07
N GLN A 123 -10.72 -6.48 -4.81
CA GLN A 123 -9.75 -7.50 -4.45
C GLN A 123 -9.40 -7.52 -2.95
N PHE A 124 -9.92 -6.61 -2.12
CA PHE A 124 -9.55 -6.55 -0.70
C PHE A 124 -10.02 -7.77 0.10
N ASP A 125 -11.08 -8.45 -0.35
CA ASP A 125 -11.56 -9.68 0.29
C ASP A 125 -10.66 -10.89 0.05
N THR A 126 -9.75 -10.85 -0.93
CA THR A 126 -8.88 -11.98 -1.25
C THR A 126 -7.62 -12.03 -0.38
N PHE A 127 -7.41 -11.08 0.53
CA PHE A 127 -6.25 -11.04 1.44
C PHE A 127 -6.41 -11.92 2.70
N ASP A 128 -7.60 -12.49 2.94
CA ASP A 128 -7.91 -13.35 4.10
C ASP A 128 -7.90 -14.87 3.80
N THR A 129 -7.65 -15.27 2.55
CA THR A 129 -7.56 -16.68 2.09
C THR A 129 -6.15 -17.07 1.71
#